data_AF-H1YFC8-F1
#
_entry.id   AF-H1YFC8-F1
#
_cell.length_a   1.000
_cell.length_b   1.000
_cell.length_c   1.000
_cell.angle_alpha   90.00
_cell.angle_beta   90.00
_cell.angle_gamma   90.00
#
_symmetry.space_group_name_H-M   'P 1'
#
loop_
_entity.id
_entity.type
_entity.pdbx_description
1 polymer ?
#
loop_
_entity_poly.entity_id
_entity_poly.type
_entity_poly.pdbx_seq_one_letter_code
_entity_poly.pdbx_strand_id
1 'polypeptide(L)'
;MKIAVVLMILLSIWPGVDVPDLWGYISLHSIEFPGAFTNIKANSMASFSAICWLGLLVSHGFVVSLPFLTRKPYFTSVLIMAPFLFVLFFVLYFIPALLLLIPFIAVWLIALMIQFRLNYINKKGSPKPGSLFL
;
A
#
# COMPACT_ATOMS: atom_id res chain seq x y z
N MET A 1 11.99 8.75 6.14
CA MET A 1 10.95 8.60 5.11
C MET A 1 11.29 7.53 4.09
N LYS A 2 12.38 7.68 3.31
CA LYS A 2 12.72 6.73 2.22
C LYS A 2 12.77 5.28 2.68
N ILE A 3 13.40 5.00 3.81
CA ILE A 3 13.49 3.64 4.39
C ILE A 3 12.11 3.07 4.73
N ALA A 4 11.23 3.86 5.38
CA ALA A 4 9.87 3.43 5.70
C ALA A 4 9.06 3.13 4.44
N VAL A 5 9.19 3.94 3.38
CA VAL A 5 8.50 3.70 2.11
C VAL A 5 9.06 2.48 1.38
N VAL A 6 10.38 2.25 1.40
CA VAL A 6 10.99 1.02 0.86
C VAL A 6 10.52 -0.21 1.63
N LEU A 7 10.39 -0.14 2.95
CA LEU A 7 9.82 -1.22 3.76
C LEU A 7 8.34 -1.46 3.44
N MET A 8 7.55 -0.41 3.18
CA MET A 8 6.16 -0.58 2.72
C MET A 8 6.08 -1.35 1.40
N ILE A 9 7.02 -1.12 0.48
CA ILE A 9 7.07 -1.84 -0.80
C ILE A 9 7.43 -3.30 -0.60
N LEU A 10 8.47 -3.59 0.21
CA LEU A 10 8.86 -4.97 0.50
C LEU A 10 7.72 -5.73 1.18
N LEU A 11 6.99 -5.07 2.08
CA LEU A 11 5.84 -5.66 2.77
C LEU A 11 4.57 -5.73 1.91
N SER A 12 4.44 -4.89 0.87
CA SER A 12 3.36 -5.05 -0.11
C SER A 12 3.66 -6.16 -1.12
N ILE A 13 4.94 -6.52 -1.32
CA ILE A 13 5.37 -7.65 -2.17
C ILE A 13 5.38 -8.97 -1.39
N TRP A 14 5.58 -8.93 -0.08
CA TRP A 14 5.59 -10.09 0.81
C TRP A 14 4.41 -11.06 0.65
N PRO A 15 3.16 -10.63 0.39
CA PRO A 15 2.06 -11.56 0.14
C PRO A 15 2.23 -12.36 -1.16
N GLY A 16 3.17 -12.01 -2.04
CA GLY A 16 3.42 -12.64 -3.34
C GLY A 16 4.73 -13.44 -3.48
N VAL A 17 5.50 -13.67 -2.40
CA VAL A 17 6.75 -14.45 -2.44
C VAL A 17 6.49 -15.94 -2.13
N ASP A 18 6.82 -16.84 -3.05
CA ASP A 18 6.75 -18.29 -2.85
C ASP A 18 7.78 -18.74 -1.81
N VAL A 19 7.31 -19.31 -0.70
CA VAL A 19 8.15 -20.00 0.30
C VAL A 19 7.78 -21.49 0.25
N PRO A 20 8.47 -22.29 -0.57
CA PRO A 20 8.01 -23.63 -0.97
C PRO A 20 7.87 -24.66 0.16
N ASP A 21 8.51 -24.48 1.32
CA ASP A 21 8.63 -25.55 2.34
C ASP A 21 8.09 -25.22 3.74
N LEU A 22 7.56 -24.02 3.98
CA LEU A 22 7.28 -23.62 5.36
C LEU A 22 5.86 -24.00 5.85
N TRP A 23 4.89 -24.21 4.94
CA TRP A 23 3.48 -24.47 5.28
C TRP A 23 2.81 -25.30 4.19
N GLY A 24 3.04 -26.63 4.19
CA GLY A 24 2.54 -27.58 3.20
C GLY A 24 1.21 -27.18 2.54
N TYR A 25 1.21 -27.09 1.22
CA TYR A 25 0.07 -26.75 0.35
C TYR A 25 -0.41 -25.29 0.29
N ILE A 26 0.32 -24.32 0.86
CA ILE A 26 -0.05 -22.90 0.75
C ILE A 26 1.02 -22.17 -0.06
N SER A 27 0.91 -22.24 -1.40
CA SER A 27 1.63 -21.30 -2.26
C SER A 27 1.02 -19.91 -2.05
N LEU A 28 1.80 -18.92 -1.62
CA LEU A 28 1.32 -17.56 -1.42
C LEU A 28 0.83 -16.91 -2.74
N HIS A 29 1.29 -17.39 -3.90
CA HIS A 29 0.70 -17.07 -5.21
C HIS A 29 -0.77 -17.54 -5.33
N SER A 30 -1.17 -18.60 -4.63
CA SER A 30 -2.56 -19.06 -4.51
C SER A 30 -3.37 -18.33 -3.43
N ILE A 31 -2.72 -17.52 -2.58
CA ILE A 31 -3.36 -16.65 -1.58
C ILE A 31 -3.59 -15.25 -2.16
N GLU A 32 -2.60 -14.69 -2.86
CA GLU A 32 -2.70 -13.34 -3.40
C GLU A 32 -3.67 -13.29 -4.59
N PHE A 33 -3.79 -14.42 -5.32
CA PHE A 33 -4.71 -14.60 -6.44
C PHE A 33 -5.33 -16.01 -6.43
N PRO A 34 -6.21 -16.37 -5.48
CA PRO A 34 -6.79 -17.71 -5.42
C PRO A 34 -7.57 -17.99 -6.70
N GLY A 35 -6.92 -18.71 -7.59
CA GLY A 35 -7.42 -19.03 -8.90
C GLY A 35 -7.77 -17.84 -9.81
N ALA A 36 -7.25 -16.62 -9.63
CA ALA A 36 -7.60 -15.51 -10.54
C ALA A 36 -7.20 -15.83 -11.98
N PHE A 37 -5.96 -16.28 -12.19
CA PHE A 37 -5.49 -16.69 -13.52
C PHE A 37 -6.23 -17.92 -14.06
N THR A 38 -6.54 -18.91 -13.22
CA THR A 38 -7.31 -20.09 -13.65
C THR A 38 -8.76 -19.73 -13.95
N ASN A 39 -9.38 -18.82 -13.20
CA ASN A 39 -10.76 -18.37 -13.38
C ASN A 39 -10.89 -17.37 -14.54
N ILE A 40 -9.87 -16.55 -14.81
CA ILE A 40 -9.80 -15.74 -16.03
C ILE A 40 -9.65 -16.65 -17.25
N LYS A 41 -8.75 -17.64 -17.18
CA LYS A 41 -8.54 -18.62 -18.27
C LYS A 41 -9.76 -19.52 -18.49
N ALA A 42 -10.54 -19.80 -17.45
CA ALA A 42 -11.79 -20.56 -17.50
C ALA A 42 -13.04 -19.67 -17.68
N ASN A 43 -12.88 -18.35 -17.79
CA ASN A 43 -13.95 -17.35 -17.89
C ASN A 43 -15.02 -17.45 -16.78
N SER A 44 -14.63 -17.92 -15.59
CA SER A 44 -15.49 -18.21 -14.43
C SER A 44 -15.37 -17.16 -13.30
N MET A 45 -14.59 -16.10 -13.50
CA MET A 45 -14.37 -15.09 -12.47
C MET A 45 -15.59 -14.19 -12.32
N ALA A 46 -16.14 -14.11 -11.10
CA ALA A 46 -17.22 -13.17 -10.80
C ALA A 46 -16.75 -11.72 -10.99
N SER A 47 -17.60 -10.87 -11.58
CA SER A 47 -17.26 -9.48 -11.91
C SER A 47 -16.79 -8.68 -10.70
N PHE A 48 -17.35 -8.93 -9.51
CA PHE A 48 -16.93 -8.29 -8.26
C PHE A 48 -15.47 -8.63 -7.91
N SER A 49 -15.10 -9.91 -7.97
CA SER A 49 -13.73 -10.36 -7.72
C SER A 49 -12.74 -9.77 -8.73
N ALA A 50 -13.14 -9.64 -10.00
CA ALA A 50 -12.30 -9.03 -11.03
C ALA A 50 -12.07 -7.53 -10.76
N ILE A 51 -13.09 -6.80 -10.31
CA ILE A 51 -12.98 -5.39 -9.92
C ILE A 51 -12.05 -5.23 -8.71
N CYS A 52 -12.22 -6.06 -7.67
CA CYS A 52 -11.36 -6.03 -6.49
C CYS A 52 -9.89 -6.34 -6.84
N TRP A 53 -9.68 -7.31 -7.74
CA TRP A 53 -8.36 -7.67 -8.25
C TRP A 53 -7.69 -6.51 -9.01
N LEU A 54 -8.40 -5.87 -9.93
CA LEU A 54 -7.90 -4.68 -10.64
C LEU A 54 -7.61 -3.53 -9.68
N GLY A 55 -8.47 -3.31 -8.68
CA GLY A 55 -8.27 -2.31 -7.65
C GLY A 55 -7.01 -2.56 -6.81
N LEU A 56 -6.77 -3.81 -6.42
CA LEU A 56 -5.54 -4.26 -5.77
C LEU A 56 -4.31 -3.97 -6.63
N LEU A 57 -4.34 -4.32 -7.91
CA LEU A 57 -3.21 -4.11 -8.82
C LEU A 57 -2.88 -2.61 -8.98
N VAL A 58 -3.90 -1.78 -9.18
CA VAL A 58 -3.73 -0.32 -9.33
C VAL A 58 -3.21 0.31 -8.04
N SER A 59 -3.81 -0.03 -6.89
CA SER A 59 -3.38 0.50 -5.59
C SER A 59 -1.96 0.08 -5.23
N HIS A 60 -1.58 -1.16 -5.53
CA HIS A 60 -0.21 -1.65 -5.38
C HIS A 60 0.78 -0.85 -6.23
N GLY A 61 0.45 -0.57 -7.50
CA GLY A 61 1.27 0.29 -8.36
C GLY A 61 1.52 1.68 -7.76
N PHE A 62 0.49 2.27 -7.14
CA PHE A 62 0.66 3.54 -6.42
C PHE A 62 1.56 3.42 -5.18
N VAL A 63 1.43 2.36 -4.38
CA VAL A 63 2.31 2.10 -3.22
C VAL A 63 3.76 1.98 -3.67
N VAL A 64 4.03 1.23 -4.75
CA VAL A 64 5.37 1.09 -5.34
C VAL A 64 5.93 2.43 -5.83
N SER A 65 5.08 3.33 -6.29
CA SER A 65 5.49 4.66 -6.76
C SER A 65 5.85 5.66 -5.65
N LEU A 66 5.44 5.41 -4.39
CA LEU A 66 5.59 6.35 -3.27
C LEU A 66 7.03 6.89 -3.06
N PRO A 67 8.13 6.10 -3.20
CA PRO A 67 9.49 6.61 -3.01
C PRO A 67 9.83 7.76 -3.96
N PHE A 68 9.34 7.67 -5.19
CA PHE A 68 9.59 8.65 -6.25
C PHE A 68 8.75 9.92 -6.07
N LEU A 69 7.64 9.83 -5.32
CA LEU A 69 6.72 10.93 -5.08
C LEU A 69 7.06 11.75 -3.83
N THR A 70 8.05 11.34 -3.01
CA THR A 70 8.39 11.96 -1.71
C THR A 70 8.65 13.48 -1.73
N ARG A 71 8.98 14.07 -2.87
CA ARG A 71 9.22 15.52 -3.03
C ARG A 71 8.04 16.30 -3.62
N LYS A 72 6.96 15.62 -3.99
CA LYS A 72 5.81 16.24 -4.65
C LYS A 72 4.81 16.78 -3.61
N PRO A 73 4.10 17.88 -3.91
CA PRO A 73 3.17 18.50 -2.96
C PRO A 73 1.99 17.58 -2.58
N TYR A 74 1.59 16.69 -3.50
CA TYR A 74 0.53 15.71 -3.29
C TYR A 74 1.01 14.42 -2.59
N PHE A 75 2.29 14.32 -2.19
CA PHE A 75 2.83 13.10 -1.57
C PHE A 75 2.03 12.67 -0.35
N THR A 76 1.67 13.62 0.53
CA THR A 76 0.89 13.31 1.75
C THR A 76 -0.46 12.68 1.40
N SER A 77 -1.15 13.22 0.38
CA SER A 77 -2.44 12.69 -0.07
C SER A 77 -2.30 11.28 -0.64
N VAL A 78 -1.26 11.02 -1.45
CA VAL A 78 -1.01 9.69 -2.02
C VAL A 78 -0.57 8.69 -0.94
N LEU A 79 0.22 9.12 0.05
CA LEU A 79 0.63 8.30 1.19
C LEU A 79 -0.57 7.90 2.07
N ILE A 80 -1.64 8.67 2.09
CA ILE A 80 -2.89 8.30 2.77
C ILE A 80 -3.73 7.40 1.85
N MET A 81 -4.02 7.84 0.62
CA MET A 81 -4.96 7.17 -0.26
C MET A 81 -4.47 5.81 -0.78
N ALA A 82 -3.23 5.71 -1.25
CA ALA A 82 -2.78 4.50 -1.92
C ALA A 82 -2.72 3.27 -0.98
N PRO A 83 -2.12 3.36 0.21
CA PRO A 83 -2.14 2.25 1.18
C PRO A 83 -3.54 1.96 1.71
N PHE A 84 -4.39 2.98 1.88
CA PHE A 84 -5.79 2.79 2.27
C PHE A 84 -6.57 1.98 1.23
N LEU A 85 -6.46 2.35 -0.06
CA LEU A 85 -7.10 1.63 -1.15
C LEU A 85 -6.58 0.20 -1.26
N PHE A 86 -5.26 -0.01 -1.06
CA PHE A 86 -4.67 -1.34 -1.04
C PHE A 86 -5.28 -2.21 0.06
N VAL A 87 -5.34 -1.70 1.29
CA VAL A 87 -5.97 -2.42 2.42
C VAL A 87 -7.44 -2.70 2.12
N LEU A 88 -8.19 -1.72 1.62
CA LEU A 88 -9.61 -1.87 1.30
C LEU A 88 -9.84 -2.99 0.28
N PHE A 89 -9.16 -2.94 -0.87
CA PHE A 89 -9.32 -3.97 -1.90
C PHE A 89 -8.80 -5.34 -1.44
N PHE A 90 -7.74 -5.39 -0.63
CA PHE A 90 -7.25 -6.62 -0.03
C PHE A 90 -8.29 -7.27 0.90
N VAL A 91 -8.90 -6.48 1.80
CA VAL A 91 -9.95 -6.97 2.71
C VAL A 91 -11.14 -7.51 1.90
N LEU A 92 -11.57 -6.80 0.86
CA LEU A 92 -12.69 -7.23 0.02
C LEU A 92 -12.37 -8.48 -0.81
N TYR A 93 -11.12 -8.64 -1.23
CA TYR A 93 -10.69 -9.75 -2.08
C TYR A 93 -10.36 -11.00 -1.27
N PHE A 94 -9.72 -10.87 -0.10
CA PHE A 94 -9.19 -12.01 0.65
C PHE A 94 -9.16 -11.80 2.18
N ILE A 95 -10.35 -11.79 2.79
CA ILE A 95 -10.56 -11.69 4.26
C ILE A 95 -9.71 -12.67 5.09
N PRO A 96 -9.51 -13.95 4.70
CA PRO A 96 -8.75 -14.89 5.54
C PRO A 96 -7.29 -14.47 5.79
N ALA A 97 -6.72 -13.63 4.92
CA ALA A 97 -5.33 -13.18 5.01
C ALA A 97 -5.14 -11.82 5.71
N LEU A 98 -6.14 -11.27 6.40
CA LEU A 98 -6.03 -9.97 7.06
C LEU A 98 -4.83 -9.85 8.00
N LEU A 99 -4.41 -10.94 8.63
CA LEU A 99 -3.22 -10.96 9.49
C LEU A 99 -1.93 -10.60 8.74
N LEU A 100 -1.85 -10.89 7.43
CA LEU A 100 -0.70 -10.54 6.59
C LEU A 100 -0.58 -9.03 6.35
N LEU A 101 -1.67 -8.27 6.50
CA LEU A 101 -1.66 -6.81 6.36
C LEU A 101 -1.11 -6.08 7.60
N ILE A 102 -1.09 -6.72 8.77
CA ILE A 102 -0.65 -6.09 10.03
C ILE A 102 0.74 -5.44 9.90
N PRO A 103 1.79 -6.12 9.41
CA PRO A 103 3.11 -5.49 9.25
C PRO A 103 3.07 -4.32 8.26
N PHE A 104 2.33 -4.44 7.15
CA PHE A 104 2.17 -3.36 6.17
C PHE A 104 1.50 -2.13 6.81
N ILE A 105 0.39 -2.32 7.53
CA ILE A 105 -0.34 -1.25 8.23
C ILE A 105 0.55 -0.57 9.27
N ALA A 106 1.32 -1.34 10.04
CA ALA A 106 2.23 -0.78 11.05
C ALA A 106 3.26 0.17 10.42
N VAL A 107 3.92 -0.25 9.33
CA VAL A 107 4.91 0.59 8.64
C VAL A 107 4.24 1.80 7.98
N TRP A 108 3.04 1.64 7.43
CA TRP A 108 2.26 2.74 6.87
C TRP A 108 1.94 3.82 7.92
N LEU A 109 1.47 3.43 9.10
CA LEU A 109 1.18 4.37 10.20
C LEU A 109 2.45 5.12 10.64
N ILE A 110 3.59 4.42 10.74
CA ILE A 110 4.88 5.06 11.03
C ILE A 110 5.24 6.09 9.95
N ALA A 111 5.05 5.76 8.66
CA ALA A 111 5.31 6.69 7.56
C ALA A 111 4.43 7.94 7.64
N LEU A 112 3.14 7.79 7.97
CA LEU A 112 2.22 8.90 8.19
C LEU A 112 2.65 9.79 9.37
N MET A 113 3.03 9.19 10.50
CA MET A 113 3.50 9.93 11.68
C MET A 113 4.72 10.79 11.34
N ILE A 114 5.70 10.22 10.63
CA ILE A 114 6.90 10.97 10.21
C ILE A 114 6.49 12.11 9.26
N GLN A 115 5.61 11.85 8.28
CA GLN A 115 5.18 12.85 7.31
C GLN A 115 4.41 14.02 7.96
N PHE A 116 3.48 13.74 8.88
CA PHE A 116 2.77 14.79 9.61
C PHE A 116 3.71 15.62 10.48
N ARG A 117 4.70 14.99 11.12
CA ARG A 117 5.73 15.71 11.88
C ARG A 117 6.54 16.66 11.00
N LEU A 118 6.97 16.22 9.81
CA LEU A 118 7.69 17.09 8.88
C LEU A 118 6.82 18.25 8.38
N ASN A 119 5.56 18.00 8.04
CA ASN A 119 4.63 19.03 7.61
C ASN A 119 4.39 20.09 8.70
N TYR A 120 4.31 19.67 9.97
CA TYR A 120 4.21 20.58 11.11
C TYR A 120 5.44 21.48 11.25
N ILE A 121 6.65 20.90 11.16
CA ILE A 121 7.91 21.65 11.26
C ILE A 121 8.02 22.68 10.13
N ASN A 122 7.70 22.29 8.89
CA ASN A 122 7.76 23.19 7.74
C ASN A 122 6.78 24.37 7.87
N LYS A 123 5.58 24.15 8.44
CA LYS A 123 4.62 25.23 8.71
C LYS A 123 5.06 26.18 9.83
N LYS A 124 5.83 25.69 10.81
CA LYS A 124 6.33 26.52 11.93
C LYS A 124 7.57 27.33 11.54
N GLY A 125 8.39 26.81 10.63
CA GLY A 125 9.59 27.47 10.11
C GLY A 125 9.33 28.46 8.97
N SER A 126 8.13 28.51 8.39
CA SER A 126 7.80 29.51 7.38
C SER A 126 7.59 30.89 8.04
N PRO A 127 8.32 31.94 7.62
CA PRO A 127 8.09 33.29 8.13
C PRO A 127 6.63 33.67 7.89
N LYS A 128 6.00 34.32 8.88
CA LYS A 128 4.63 34.79 8.73
C LYS A 128 4.58 35.75 7.54
N PRO A 129 3.71 35.50 6.54
CA PRO A 129 3.49 36.44 5.45
C PRO A 129 2.94 37.73 6.07
N GLY A 130 3.80 38.73 6.27
CA GLY A 130 3.50 39.97 6.98
C GLY A 130 4.60 40.49 7.92
N SER A 131 5.68 39.73 8.16
CA SER A 131 6.78 40.17 9.05
C SER A 131 7.95 40.90 8.34
N LEU A 132 7.82 41.17 7.03
CA LEU A 132 8.84 41.84 6.20
C LEU A 132 8.52 43.32 5.90
N PHE A 133 7.48 43.88 6.53
CA PHE A 133 7.04 45.27 6.35
C PHE A 133 6.95 46.04 7.68
N LEU A 134 7.94 45.88 8.56
CA LEU A 134 8.18 46.77 9.69
C LEU A 134 9.65 47.11 9.78
#